data_AF-A0A317UL37-F1
#
_entry.id   AF-A0A317UL37-F1
#
_cell.length_a   1.000
_cell.length_b   1.000
_cell.length_c   1.000
_cell.angle_alpha   90.00
_cell.angle_beta   90.00
_cell.angle_gamma   90.00
#
_symmetry.space_group_name_H-M   'P 1'
#
loop_
_entity.id
_entity.type
_entity.pdbx_description
1 polymer ?
#
loop_
_entity_poly.entity_id
_entity_poly.type
_entity_poly.pdbx_seq_one_letter_code
_entity_poly.pdbx_strand_id
1 'polypeptide(L)'
;MAQSTDHLVDQIAQLNAARNLVLGDAAFYPQIVNGVLPLIGASTRLELRRWGSEFLAETFAIGPNVLQTLREILELPEKDPMVLKHIVQNAASLYPLVFRHM
;
A
#
# COMPACT_ATOMS: atom_id res chain seq x y z
N MET A 1 17.01 -8.94 -19.80
CA MET A 1 15.68 -8.70 -19.20
C MET A 1 15.34 -9.65 -18.04
N ALA A 2 15.98 -10.82 -17.89
CA ALA A 2 15.73 -11.72 -16.75
C ALA A 2 16.10 -11.12 -15.36
N GLN A 3 17.24 -10.43 -15.28
CA GLN A 3 17.79 -9.91 -14.01
C GLN A 3 16.90 -8.85 -13.33
N SER A 4 16.12 -8.10 -14.10
CA SER A 4 15.19 -7.08 -13.59
C SER A 4 13.90 -7.66 -13.02
N THR A 5 13.54 -8.87 -13.45
CA THR A 5 12.37 -9.63 -12.98
C THR A 5 12.72 -10.37 -11.69
N ASP A 6 13.89 -11.00 -11.60
CA ASP A 6 14.36 -11.66 -10.37
C ASP A 6 14.40 -10.70 -9.18
N HIS A 7 14.93 -9.49 -9.38
CA HIS A 7 14.94 -8.45 -8.34
C HIS A 7 13.52 -8.04 -7.89
N LEU A 8 12.54 -8.05 -8.79
CA LEU A 8 11.15 -7.73 -8.42
C LEU A 8 10.53 -8.85 -7.59
N VAL A 9 10.81 -10.10 -7.92
CA VAL A 9 10.33 -11.28 -7.17
C VAL A 9 10.89 -11.25 -5.75
N ASP A 10 12.18 -10.99 -5.59
CA ASP A 10 12.82 -10.88 -4.28
C ASP A 10 12.24 -9.73 -3.46
N GLN A 11 11.98 -8.58 -4.08
CA GLN A 11 11.38 -7.42 -3.42
C GLN A 11 9.95 -7.73 -2.95
N ILE A 12 9.12 -8.38 -3.79
CA ILE A 12 7.78 -8.81 -3.40
C ILE A 12 7.83 -9.84 -2.27
N ALA A 13 8.81 -10.75 -2.27
CA ALA A 13 8.99 -11.72 -1.19
C ALA A 13 9.31 -11.02 0.15
N GLN A 14 10.18 -10.01 0.14
CA GLN A 14 10.47 -9.19 1.32
C GLN A 14 9.24 -8.42 1.82
N LEU A 15 8.47 -7.83 0.90
CA LEU A 15 7.22 -7.14 1.23
C LEU A 15 6.19 -8.10 1.86
N ASN A 16 6.07 -9.33 1.34
CA ASN A 16 5.20 -10.36 1.92
C ASN A 16 5.66 -10.77 3.33
N ALA A 17 6.96 -10.87 3.58
CA ALA A 17 7.47 -11.13 4.92
C ALA A 17 7.11 -9.98 5.90
N ALA A 18 7.24 -8.72 5.46
CA ALA A 18 6.85 -7.55 6.24
C ALA A 18 5.34 -7.53 6.54
N ARG A 19 4.50 -7.87 5.56
CA ARG A 19 3.04 -8.05 5.73
C ARG A 19 2.72 -9.09 6.81
N ASN A 20 3.37 -10.25 6.77
CA ASN A 20 3.14 -11.30 7.77
C ASN A 20 3.49 -10.87 9.19
N LEU A 21 4.51 -10.03 9.37
CA LEU A 21 4.85 -9.48 10.70
C LEU A 21 3.73 -8.59 11.24
N VAL A 22 3.17 -7.71 10.41
CA VAL A 22 2.06 -6.82 10.81
C VAL A 22 0.79 -7.60 11.11
N LEU A 23 0.48 -8.62 10.31
CA LEU A 23 -0.69 -9.48 10.52
C LEU A 23 -0.54 -10.37 11.75
N GLY A 24 0.70 -10.72 12.13
CA GLY A 24 0.99 -11.48 13.35
C GLY A 24 0.93 -10.63 14.62
N ASP A 25 1.40 -9.38 14.54
CA ASP A 25 1.36 -8.43 15.66
C ASP A 25 1.23 -6.98 15.16
N ALA A 26 0.09 -6.36 15.50
CA ALA A 26 -0.23 -4.99 15.11
C ALA A 26 0.73 -3.95 15.73
N ALA A 27 1.51 -4.29 16.75
CA ALA A 27 2.52 -3.39 17.31
C ALA A 27 3.60 -3.00 16.27
N PHE A 28 3.87 -3.86 15.28
CA PHE A 28 4.82 -3.56 14.21
C PHE A 28 4.28 -2.62 13.14
N TYR A 29 2.97 -2.37 13.14
CA TYR A 29 2.28 -1.62 12.09
C TYR A 29 2.94 -0.26 11.78
N PRO A 30 3.22 0.63 12.75
CA PRO A 30 3.79 1.95 12.45
C PRO A 30 5.17 1.86 11.80
N GLN A 31 6.00 0.91 12.24
CA GLN A 31 7.35 0.73 11.72
C GLN A 31 7.31 0.17 10.29
N ILE A 32 6.51 -0.87 10.06
CA ILE A 32 6.45 -1.55 8.77
C ILE A 32 5.83 -0.65 7.71
N VAL A 33 4.72 0.03 8.01
CA VAL A 33 4.08 0.92 7.03
C VAL A 33 5.02 2.06 6.64
N ASN A 34 5.69 2.69 7.60
CA ASN A 34 6.66 3.75 7.28
C ASN A 34 7.84 3.24 6.42
N GLY A 35 8.29 2.00 6.62
CA GLY A 35 9.33 1.38 5.80
C GLY A 35 8.85 0.98 4.39
N VAL A 36 7.58 0.60 4.25
CA VAL A 36 6.98 0.14 3.00
C VAL A 36 6.56 1.28 2.08
N LEU A 37 6.04 2.39 2.61
CA LEU A 37 5.47 3.48 1.80
C LEU A 37 6.39 3.97 0.66
N PRO A 38 7.70 4.18 0.86
CA PRO A 38 8.61 4.60 -0.22
C PRO A 38 8.74 3.55 -1.36
N LEU A 39 8.42 2.29 -1.08
CA LEU A 39 8.58 1.16 -2.01
C LEU A 39 7.35 0.92 -2.88
N ILE A 40 6.22 1.56 -2.58
CA ILE A 40 4.92 1.32 -3.22
C ILE A 40 4.27 2.59 -3.81
N GLY A 41 5.02 3.69 -3.88
CA GLY A 41 4.52 5.00 -4.34
C GLY A 41 4.19 5.07 -5.83
N ALA A 42 3.70 6.23 -6.26
CA ALA A 42 3.21 6.44 -7.63
C ALA A 42 4.25 6.19 -8.73
N SER A 43 5.53 6.48 -8.45
CA SER A 43 6.65 6.26 -9.38
C SER A 43 7.14 4.81 -9.45
N THR A 44 6.58 3.90 -8.66
CA THR A 44 7.02 2.50 -8.59
C THR A 44 6.36 1.64 -9.65
N ARG A 45 6.90 0.44 -9.86
CA ARG A 45 6.35 -0.53 -10.82
C ARG A 45 4.91 -0.89 -10.46
N LEU A 46 4.10 -1.21 -11.48
CA LEU A 46 2.68 -1.52 -11.30
C LEU A 46 2.46 -2.66 -10.29
N GLU A 47 3.31 -3.68 -10.28
CA GLU A 47 3.24 -4.81 -9.36
C GLU A 47 3.40 -4.37 -7.89
N LEU A 48 4.30 -3.42 -7.63
CA LEU A 48 4.52 -2.86 -6.30
C LEU A 48 3.35 -1.97 -5.87
N ARG A 49 2.79 -1.18 -6.79
CA ARG A 49 1.57 -0.38 -6.53
C ARG A 49 0.36 -1.27 -6.23
N ARG A 50 0.18 -2.36 -6.98
CA ARG A 50 -0.88 -3.37 -6.74
C ARG A 50 -0.72 -3.99 -5.36
N TRP A 51 0.47 -4.50 -5.05
CA TRP A 51 0.78 -5.07 -3.74
C TRP A 51 0.55 -4.07 -2.61
N GLY A 52 1.07 -2.85 -2.75
CA GLY A 52 0.97 -1.81 -1.73
C GLY A 52 -0.45 -1.34 -1.47
N SER A 53 -1.22 -1.11 -2.53
CA SER A 53 -2.64 -0.74 -2.39
C SER A 53 -3.46 -1.83 -1.67
N GLU A 54 -3.21 -3.10 -1.98
CA GLU A 54 -3.84 -4.24 -1.31
C GLU A 54 -3.44 -4.30 0.17
N PHE A 55 -2.14 -4.21 0.47
CA PHE A 55 -1.63 -4.22 1.84
C PHE A 55 -2.21 -3.10 2.69
N LEU A 56 -2.27 -1.87 2.16
CA LEU A 56 -2.84 -0.73 2.86
C LEU A 56 -4.34 -0.89 3.09
N ALA A 57 -5.08 -1.50 2.15
CA ALA A 57 -6.50 -1.79 2.31
C ALA A 57 -6.77 -2.90 3.33
N GLU A 58 -5.95 -3.96 3.34
CA GLU A 58 -6.06 -5.10 4.26
C GLU A 58 -5.73 -4.71 5.71
N THR A 59 -4.71 -3.87 5.89
CA THR A 59 -4.26 -3.45 7.23
C THR A 59 -4.99 -2.22 7.75
N PHE A 60 -6.08 -1.80 7.09
CA PHE A 60 -6.89 -0.62 7.44
C PHE A 60 -6.04 0.63 7.66
N ALA A 61 -5.15 0.89 6.71
CA ALA A 61 -4.06 1.80 6.95
C ALA A 61 -4.51 3.26 7.09
N ILE A 62 -4.23 3.86 8.25
CA ILE A 62 -4.60 5.23 8.58
C ILE A 62 -3.38 6.12 8.74
N GLY A 63 -3.43 7.34 8.18
CA GLY A 63 -2.42 8.37 8.42
C GLY A 63 -2.20 9.32 7.23
N PRO A 64 -1.67 10.53 7.48
CA PRO A 64 -1.44 11.53 6.42
C PRO A 64 -0.55 11.02 5.29
N ASN A 65 0.53 10.29 5.62
CA ASN A 65 1.47 9.75 4.64
C ASN A 65 0.82 8.67 3.76
N VAL A 66 -0.01 7.81 4.35
CA VAL A 66 -0.77 6.79 3.61
C VAL A 66 -1.72 7.46 2.63
N LEU A 67 -2.50 8.44 3.10
CA LEU A 67 -3.43 9.20 2.26
C LEU A 67 -2.73 9.94 1.12
N GLN A 68 -1.58 10.55 1.41
CA GLN A 68 -0.76 11.22 0.41
C GLN A 68 -0.30 10.24 -0.67
N THR A 69 0.22 9.06 -0.28
CA THR A 69 0.64 8.02 -1.23
C THR A 69 -0.52 7.51 -2.09
N LEU A 70 -1.70 7.23 -1.50
CA LEU A 70 -2.86 6.76 -2.26
C LEU A 70 -3.38 7.83 -3.23
N ARG A 71 -3.33 9.10 -2.83
CA ARG A 71 -3.70 10.23 -3.68
C ARG A 71 -2.77 10.35 -4.88
N GLU A 72 -1.46 10.29 -4.66
CA GLU A 72 -0.46 10.34 -5.73
C GLU A 72 -0.65 9.20 -6.73
N ILE A 73 -0.97 7.99 -6.26
CA ILE A 73 -1.27 6.85 -7.13
C ILE A 73 -2.57 7.08 -7.92
N LEU A 74 -3.60 7.66 -7.31
CA LEU A 74 -4.88 7.97 -7.96
C LEU A 74 -4.77 9.03 -9.06
N GLU A 75 -3.84 9.97 -8.89
CA GLU A 75 -3.58 11.07 -9.84
C GLU A 75 -2.77 10.63 -11.07
N LEU A 76 -2.27 9.38 -11.10
CA LEU A 76 -1.61 8.83 -12.29
C LEU A 76 -2.57 8.75 -13.50
N PRO A 77 -2.07 9.00 -14.72
CA PRO A 77 -2.86 8.84 -15.94
C PRO A 77 -3.19 7.37 -16.21
N GLU A 78 -2.29 6.46 -15.84
CA GLU A 78 -2.48 5.02 -15.90
C GLU A 78 -3.34 4.56 -14.72
N LYS A 79 -4.52 4.02 -14.99
CA LYS A 79 -5.49 3.59 -13.99
C LYS A 79 -5.66 2.08 -14.02
N ASP A 80 -4.90 1.40 -13.16
CA ASP A 80 -5.09 -0.04 -12.96
C ASP A 80 -6.35 -0.32 -12.12
N PRO A 81 -7.32 -1.11 -12.63
CA PRO A 81 -8.58 -1.36 -11.92
C PRO A 81 -8.39 -2.00 -10.54
N MET A 82 -7.35 -2.83 -10.36
CA MET A 82 -7.11 -3.52 -9.10
C MET A 82 -6.59 -2.55 -8.03
N VAL A 83 -5.66 -1.68 -8.39
CA VAL A 83 -5.20 -0.58 -7.53
C VAL A 83 -6.36 0.33 -7.13
N LEU A 84 -7.20 0.74 -8.10
CA LEU A 84 -8.35 1.60 -7.82
C LEU A 84 -9.35 0.95 -6.85
N LYS A 85 -9.65 -0.34 -7.03
CA LYS A 85 -10.51 -1.10 -6.13
C LYS A 85 -10.00 -1.04 -4.69
N HIS A 86 -8.70 -1.27 -4.48
CA HIS A 86 -8.12 -1.23 -3.14
C HIS A 86 -8.09 0.18 -2.54
N ILE A 87 -7.83 1.21 -3.35
CA ILE A 87 -7.93 2.61 -2.91
C ILE A 87 -9.34 2.92 -2.41
N VAL A 88 -10.37 2.51 -3.16
CA VAL A 88 -11.78 2.68 -2.74
C VAL A 88 -12.08 1.91 -1.46
N GLN A 89 -11.60 0.67 -1.34
CA GLN A 89 -11.78 -0.13 -0.11
C GLN A 89 -11.13 0.53 1.11
N ASN A 90 -9.93 1.10 0.95
CA ASN A 90 -9.25 1.80 2.03
C ASN A 90 -9.95 3.13 2.39
N ALA A 91 -10.41 3.89 1.40
CA ALA A 91 -11.18 5.11 1.65
C ALA A 91 -12.51 4.80 2.37
N ALA A 92 -13.18 3.70 1.99
CA ALA A 92 -14.43 3.28 2.60
C ALA A 92 -14.27 2.87 4.08
N SER A 93 -13.14 2.26 4.45
CA SER A 93 -12.86 1.92 5.85
C SER A 93 -12.51 3.14 6.70
N LEU A 94 -11.84 4.14 6.10
CA LEU A 94 -11.45 5.37 6.79
C LEU A 94 -12.59 6.38 6.95
N TYR A 95 -13.50 6.48 5.98
CA TYR A 95 -14.55 7.51 5.96
C TYR A 95 -15.37 7.61 7.26
N PRO A 96 -15.87 6.50 7.86
CA PRO A 96 -16.61 6.56 9.12
C PRO A 96 -15.77 7.03 10.31
N LEU A 97 -14.45 6.80 10.29
CA LEU A 97 -13.56 7.27 11.36
C LEU A 97 -13.34 8.78 11.25
N VAL A 98 -13.03 9.27 10.06
CA VAL A 98 -12.82 10.71 9.82
C VAL A 98 -14.10 11.50 10.10
N PHE A 99 -15.23 11.05 9.57
CA PHE A 99 -16.52 11.74 9.75
C PHE A 99 -16.93 11.89 11.21
N ARG A 100 -16.58 10.92 12.08
CA ARG A 100 -16.88 11.00 13.53
C ARG A 100 -15.99 11.99 14.30
N HIS A 101 -14.83 12.36 13.75
CA HIS A 101 -13.88 13.27 14.39
C HIS A 101 -13.85 14.66 13.72
N MET A 102 -14.78 14.92 12.80
CA MET A 102 -15.09 16.24 12.23
C MET A 102 -16.10 16.95 13.12
#